data_AF-A0A2A4CMY7-F1
#
_entry.id   AF-A0A2A4CMY7-F1
#
_cell.length_a   1.000
_cell.length_b   1.000
_cell.length_c   1.000
_cell.angle_alpha   90.00
_cell.angle_beta   90.00
_cell.angle_gamma   90.00
#
_symmetry.space_group_name_H-M   'P 1'
#
loop_
_entity.id
_entity.type
_entity.pdbx_description
1 polymer ?
#
loop_
_entity_poly.entity_id
_entity_poly.type
_entity_poly.pdbx_seq_one_letter_code
_entity_poly.pdbx_strand_id
1 'polypeptide(L)'
;MILEDGKVVEDGLLMPSLQPHFLSDDQEGFALAERIVSGGASEYLPTVYVSAIDDDRWALDVRAIRALARDLAGVAHVVCEPSREFSFRLRDQVDGENVYNGTLGIAVPGGGFAHRAYLGRAIPDAKALVARVKSAAVDIRSQMPKVGGWDWLDFQDAILRHQREIDKNRLSAEENEKLWNDELALKDARIQELEAELHDARNTPLQAPASAAGNGMLLSMLKPEVYSGEFSDRVRAALEFCLERGADSGWDKRSLAVFEEIVGALTPSPALNELREDLRRATRDPARLNAELRKLLARHGFEFKSDNKHSRMEPRPEYVGLESVTLMKTPGDHRGLMNLCSQIEANLGLTRLKKMG
;
A
#
# COMPACT_ATOMS: atom_id res chain seq x y z
N MET A 1 9.86 5.39 17.15
CA MET A 1 10.10 6.32 18.26
C MET A 1 8.90 6.49 19.17
N ILE A 2 8.73 5.51 20.05
CA ILE A 2 7.97 5.66 21.30
C ILE A 2 9.04 5.95 22.36
N LEU A 3 9.06 7.12 22.99
CA LEU A 3 10.06 7.39 24.04
C LEU A 3 9.57 6.82 25.37
N GLU A 4 10.17 5.72 25.84
CA GLU A 4 10.27 5.48 27.28
C GLU A 4 11.64 5.98 27.75
N ASP A 5 11.64 6.81 28.81
CA ASP A 5 12.84 7.20 29.58
C ASP A 5 13.99 7.91 28.86
N GLY A 6 13.69 8.74 27.84
CA GLY A 6 14.68 9.68 27.29
C GLY A 6 15.82 9.01 26.50
N LYS A 7 15.59 7.80 25.98
CA LYS A 7 16.48 7.14 25.01
C LYS A 7 15.72 6.91 23.70
N VAL A 8 16.39 7.17 22.57
CA VAL A 8 15.85 6.96 21.21
C VAL A 8 15.37 5.53 21.07
N VAL A 9 14.12 5.33 20.64
CA VAL A 9 13.60 4.00 20.32
C VAL A 9 13.69 3.76 18.82
N GLU A 10 14.56 2.81 18.48
CA GLU A 10 14.76 2.20 17.18
C GLU A 10 13.41 1.80 16.58
N ASP A 11 13.22 2.08 15.30
CA ASP A 11 12.06 1.63 14.53
C ASP A 11 12.50 0.47 13.63
N GLY A 12 12.65 -0.70 14.25
CA GLY A 12 13.30 -1.85 13.63
C GLY A 12 14.77 -1.58 13.33
N LEU A 13 15.14 -1.61 12.06
CA LEU A 13 16.49 -1.35 11.56
C LEU A 13 16.74 0.13 11.24
N LEU A 14 15.71 0.97 11.31
CA LEU A 14 15.78 2.39 10.96
C LEU A 14 15.58 3.26 12.20
N MET A 15 16.31 4.39 12.25
CA MET A 15 16.11 5.40 13.27
C MET A 15 15.40 6.61 12.69
N PRO A 16 14.32 7.11 13.32
CA PRO A 16 13.66 8.33 12.88
C PRO A 16 14.65 9.50 12.87
N SER A 17 14.68 10.23 11.75
CA SER A 17 15.70 11.25 11.49
C SER A 17 15.12 12.38 10.64
N LEU A 18 15.63 13.60 10.85
CA LEU A 18 15.40 14.77 9.98
C LEU A 18 16.27 14.74 8.72
N GLN A 19 17.18 13.78 8.61
CA GLN A 19 18.06 13.57 7.47
C GLN A 19 17.71 12.26 6.75
N PRO A 20 17.80 12.22 5.42
CA PRO A 20 17.64 10.98 4.67
C PRO A 20 18.79 10.03 4.99
N HIS A 21 18.51 8.73 4.97
CA HIS A 21 19.49 7.67 5.10
C HIS A 21 19.99 7.27 3.71
N PHE A 22 21.23 7.60 3.39
CA PHE A 22 21.87 7.15 2.16
C PHE A 22 22.47 5.77 2.40
N LEU A 23 22.03 4.79 1.63
CA LEU A 23 22.57 3.43 1.70
C LEU A 23 23.99 3.38 1.15
N SER A 24 24.85 2.60 1.79
CA SER A 24 26.15 2.22 1.27
C SER A 24 26.02 1.11 0.22
N ASP A 25 26.89 1.11 -0.79
CA ASP A 25 27.00 0.00 -1.75
C ASP A 25 27.88 -1.13 -1.17
N ASP A 26 27.45 -1.67 -0.03
CA ASP A 26 28.07 -2.80 0.65
C ASP A 26 26.99 -3.82 1.09
N GLN A 27 27.43 -4.89 1.77
CA GLN A 27 26.52 -5.95 2.19
C GLN A 27 25.48 -5.47 3.22
N GLU A 28 25.81 -4.49 4.05
CA GLU A 28 24.90 -3.97 5.08
C GLU A 28 23.81 -3.10 4.46
N GLY A 29 24.18 -2.16 3.59
CA GLY A 29 23.24 -1.34 2.83
C GLY A 29 22.32 -2.18 1.95
N PHE A 30 22.86 -3.25 1.34
CA PHE A 30 22.08 -4.20 0.55
C PHE A 30 21.07 -4.98 1.39
N ALA A 31 21.48 -5.53 2.53
CA ALA A 31 20.58 -6.25 3.43
C ALA A 31 19.47 -5.34 3.99
N LEU A 32 19.78 -4.07 4.28
CA LEU A 32 18.79 -3.09 4.69
C LEU A 32 17.78 -2.80 3.56
N ALA A 33 18.25 -2.66 2.32
CA ALA A 33 17.37 -2.48 1.17
C ALA A 33 16.40 -3.66 0.97
N GLU A 34 16.87 -4.91 1.05
CA GLU A 34 16.02 -6.11 0.98
C GLU A 34 14.92 -6.10 2.06
N ARG A 35 15.30 -5.73 3.29
CA ARG A 35 14.38 -5.60 4.42
C ARG A 35 13.33 -4.50 4.16
N ILE A 36 13.71 -3.39 3.54
CA ILE A 36 12.75 -2.32 3.22
C ILE A 36 11.76 -2.80 2.16
N VAL A 37 12.24 -3.44 1.09
CA VAL A 37 11.39 -3.95 -0.01
C VAL A 37 10.35 -4.95 0.52
N SER A 38 10.76 -5.83 1.43
CA SER A 38 9.88 -6.82 2.07
C SER A 38 9.04 -6.26 3.23
N GLY A 39 9.21 -4.99 3.61
CA GLY A 39 8.50 -4.37 4.73
C GLY A 39 9.02 -4.77 6.12
N GLY A 40 10.16 -5.45 6.21
CA GLY A 40 10.77 -5.90 7.47
C GLY A 40 11.83 -4.97 8.05
N ALA A 41 12.01 -3.76 7.51
CA ALA A 41 13.01 -2.80 7.98
C ALA A 41 12.52 -1.88 9.10
N SER A 42 11.22 -1.57 9.14
CA SER A 42 10.59 -0.74 10.17
C SER A 42 9.37 -1.45 10.75
N GLU A 43 9.02 -1.08 11.97
CA GLU A 43 7.94 -1.67 12.75
C GLU A 43 6.76 -0.69 12.90
N TYR A 44 7.05 0.61 12.94
CA TYR A 44 6.09 1.69 13.19
C TYR A 44 5.91 2.60 11.97
N LEU A 45 6.99 3.18 11.43
CA LEU A 45 6.88 4.18 10.36
C LEU A 45 6.99 3.52 8.98
N PRO A 46 6.24 3.99 7.96
CA PRO A 46 6.55 3.66 6.58
C PRO A 46 7.93 4.18 6.18
N THR A 47 8.49 3.61 5.11
CA THR A 47 9.78 4.01 4.53
C THR A 47 9.58 4.50 3.11
N VAL A 48 9.81 5.79 2.87
CA VAL A 48 9.96 6.36 1.53
C VAL A 48 11.33 5.99 1.00
N TYR A 49 11.35 5.20 -0.06
CA TYR A 49 12.54 4.68 -0.70
C TYR A 49 12.75 5.36 -2.05
N VAL A 50 13.90 6.01 -2.22
CA VAL A 50 14.26 6.78 -3.41
C VAL A 50 15.26 5.96 -4.23
N SER A 51 14.80 5.38 -5.35
CA SER A 51 15.70 4.62 -6.23
C SER A 51 16.58 5.52 -7.09
N ALA A 52 17.78 5.04 -7.39
CA ALA A 52 18.74 5.75 -8.21
C ALA A 52 18.36 5.70 -9.71
N ILE A 53 18.67 6.78 -10.43
CA ILE A 53 18.69 6.85 -11.90
C ILE A 53 20.09 6.48 -12.40
N ASP A 54 21.12 6.91 -11.67
CA ASP A 54 22.53 6.66 -11.95
C ASP A 54 23.34 6.76 -10.65
N ASP A 55 24.65 6.59 -10.71
CA ASP A 55 25.54 6.71 -9.54
C ASP A 55 25.35 8.06 -8.82
N ASP A 56 24.94 8.01 -7.55
CA ASP A 56 24.58 9.15 -6.69
C ASP A 56 23.60 10.16 -7.35
N ARG A 57 22.74 9.68 -8.25
CA ARG A 57 21.73 10.50 -8.92
C ARG A 57 20.34 9.90 -8.78
N TRP A 58 19.39 10.73 -8.37
CA TRP A 58 17.98 10.38 -8.20
C TRP A 58 17.07 11.30 -9.03
N ALA A 59 15.77 10.99 -9.07
CA ALA A 59 14.77 11.86 -9.69
C ALA A 59 14.60 13.21 -8.96
N LEU A 60 15.06 13.28 -7.70
CA LEU A 60 15.10 14.48 -6.88
C LEU A 60 16.56 14.85 -6.61
N ASP A 61 16.87 16.15 -6.56
CA ASP A 61 18.17 16.59 -6.11
C ASP A 61 18.36 16.37 -4.59
N VAL A 62 19.61 16.34 -4.13
CA VAL A 62 19.93 16.08 -2.71
C VAL A 62 19.29 17.09 -1.76
N ARG A 63 19.10 18.35 -2.18
CA ARG A 63 18.45 19.36 -1.33
C ARG A 63 16.96 19.06 -1.19
N ALA A 64 16.30 18.67 -2.27
CA ALA A 64 14.91 18.25 -2.29
C ALA A 64 14.69 16.97 -1.48
N ILE A 65 15.60 16.00 -1.55
CA ILE A 65 15.57 14.78 -0.72
C ILE A 65 15.70 15.14 0.76
N ARG A 66 16.63 16.03 1.12
CA ARG A 66 16.77 16.49 2.51
C ARG A 66 15.56 17.27 3.00
N ALA A 67 14.95 18.10 2.14
CA ALA A 67 13.71 18.79 2.47
C ALA A 67 12.57 17.77 2.70
N LEU A 68 12.44 16.79 1.80
CA LEU A 68 11.47 15.70 1.93
C LEU A 68 11.64 14.93 3.24
N ALA A 69 12.87 14.61 3.64
CA ALA A 69 13.15 13.94 4.91
C ALA A 69 12.75 14.77 6.14
N ARG A 70 12.97 16.09 6.12
CA ARG A 70 12.51 16.97 7.20
C ARG A 70 10.99 17.07 7.25
N ASP A 71 10.37 17.20 6.10
CA ASP A 71 8.93 17.35 5.99
C ASP A 71 8.18 16.06 6.37
N LEU A 72 8.83 14.91 6.17
CA LEU A 72 8.32 13.59 6.57
C LEU A 72 8.89 13.11 7.90
N ALA A 73 9.64 13.94 8.64
CA ALA A 73 10.25 13.52 9.88
C ALA A 73 9.19 13.09 10.89
N GLY A 74 9.26 11.81 11.28
CA GLY A 74 8.27 11.14 12.12
C GLY A 74 7.05 10.58 11.36
N VAL A 75 6.78 11.00 10.12
CA VAL A 75 5.75 10.41 9.27
C VAL A 75 6.28 9.14 8.64
N ALA A 76 7.50 9.23 8.09
CA ALA A 76 8.14 8.16 7.36
C ALA A 76 9.67 8.30 7.43
N HIS A 77 10.38 7.18 7.31
CA HIS A 77 11.82 7.20 7.01
C HIS A 77 12.03 7.59 5.55
N VAL A 78 13.10 8.30 5.24
CA VAL A 78 13.52 8.55 3.85
C VAL A 78 14.85 7.87 3.62
N VAL A 79 14.88 6.92 2.69
CA VAL A 79 16.06 6.10 2.36
C VAL A 79 16.39 6.28 0.88
N CYS A 80 17.67 6.38 0.55
CA CYS A 80 18.14 6.60 -0.83
C CYS A 80 19.16 5.53 -1.23
N GLU A 81 18.94 4.90 -2.39
CA GLU A 81 19.89 3.96 -2.99
C GLU A 81 21.14 4.66 -3.53
N PRO A 82 22.32 4.02 -3.52
CA PRO A 82 23.56 4.65 -3.97
C PRO A 82 23.68 4.72 -5.50
N SER A 83 23.23 3.71 -6.22
CA SER A 83 23.50 3.59 -7.66
C SER A 83 22.44 2.79 -8.40
N ARG A 84 22.40 2.94 -9.72
CA ARG A 84 21.51 2.16 -10.59
C ARG A 84 21.90 0.68 -10.61
N GLU A 85 23.20 0.37 -10.53
CA GLU A 85 23.70 -0.99 -10.44
C GLU A 85 23.21 -1.69 -9.16
N PHE A 86 23.17 -0.96 -8.04
CA PHE A 86 22.58 -1.43 -6.79
C PHE A 86 21.11 -1.84 -6.99
N SER A 87 20.29 -1.03 -7.66
CA SER A 87 18.89 -1.37 -7.93
C SER A 87 18.75 -2.65 -8.77
N PHE A 88 19.66 -2.91 -9.73
CA PHE A 88 19.64 -4.13 -10.54
C PHE A 88 20.03 -5.36 -9.72
N ARG A 89 21.07 -5.26 -8.90
CA ARG A 89 21.47 -6.35 -7.98
C ARG A 89 20.34 -6.67 -7.00
N LEU A 90 19.69 -5.64 -6.45
CA LEU A 90 18.57 -5.79 -5.52
C LEU A 90 17.38 -6.48 -6.20
N ARG A 91 17.10 -6.12 -7.46
CA ARG A 91 16.01 -6.69 -8.25
C ARG A 91 16.07 -8.21 -8.36
N ASP A 92 17.24 -8.76 -8.62
CA ASP A 92 17.42 -10.21 -8.79
C ASP A 92 17.16 -10.99 -7.49
N GLN A 93 17.31 -10.32 -6.35
CA GLN A 93 17.22 -10.90 -5.03
C GLN A 93 15.84 -10.77 -4.39
N VAL A 94 15.08 -9.73 -4.77
CA VAL A 94 13.72 -9.46 -4.26
C VAL A 94 12.63 -9.74 -5.30
N ASP A 95 12.91 -10.61 -6.27
CA ASP A 95 11.99 -11.03 -7.35
C ASP A 95 11.39 -9.85 -8.15
N GLY A 96 12.12 -8.73 -8.23
CA GLY A 96 11.70 -7.53 -8.94
C GLY A 96 10.64 -6.66 -8.27
N GLU A 97 10.39 -6.85 -6.97
CA GLU A 97 9.48 -6.00 -6.19
C GLU A 97 10.06 -4.61 -5.83
N ASN A 98 11.36 -4.40 -6.03
CA ASN A 98 12.01 -3.13 -5.76
C ASN A 98 11.57 -2.03 -6.74
N VAL A 99 11.63 -0.79 -6.27
CA VAL A 99 11.55 0.39 -7.13
C VAL A 99 12.89 0.65 -7.81
N TYR A 100 12.87 1.19 -9.02
CA TYR A 100 14.08 1.43 -9.81
C TYR A 100 13.94 2.67 -10.71
N ASN A 101 15.07 3.15 -11.23
CA ASN A 101 15.15 4.21 -12.24
C ASN A 101 14.47 5.52 -11.82
N GLY A 102 14.78 5.99 -10.60
CA GLY A 102 14.24 7.25 -10.07
C GLY A 102 12.80 7.17 -9.55
N THR A 103 12.23 5.97 -9.47
CA THR A 103 10.93 5.76 -8.82
C THR A 103 11.06 5.91 -7.31
N LEU A 104 10.10 6.60 -6.70
CA LEU A 104 9.96 6.69 -5.25
C LEU A 104 8.89 5.70 -4.80
N GLY A 105 9.25 4.79 -3.91
CA GLY A 105 8.33 3.82 -3.30
C GLY A 105 8.03 4.18 -1.86
N ILE A 106 6.84 3.85 -1.36
CA ILE A 106 6.52 3.91 0.07
C ILE A 106 6.28 2.50 0.56
N ALA A 107 7.24 1.98 1.32
CA ALA A 107 7.16 0.67 1.95
C ALA A 107 6.47 0.77 3.31
N VAL A 108 5.57 -0.16 3.61
CA VAL A 108 4.87 -0.24 4.90
C VAL A 108 5.42 -1.39 5.74
N PRO A 109 5.51 -1.25 7.07
CA PRO A 109 5.83 -2.34 7.98
C PRO A 109 4.97 -3.57 7.71
N GLY A 110 5.62 -4.72 7.53
CA GLY A 110 4.98 -6.02 7.26
C GLY A 110 4.35 -6.21 5.88
N GLY A 111 4.38 -5.21 4.98
CA GLY A 111 3.64 -5.27 3.71
C GLY A 111 4.41 -4.83 2.45
N GLY A 112 5.66 -4.37 2.57
CA GLY A 112 6.46 -3.93 1.41
C GLY A 112 5.89 -2.67 0.74
N PHE A 113 6.15 -2.46 -0.55
CA PHE A 113 5.75 -1.23 -1.26
C PHE A 113 4.23 -1.12 -1.47
N ALA A 114 3.58 -0.22 -0.72
CA ALA A 114 2.16 0.11 -0.86
C ALA A 114 1.88 1.24 -1.86
N HIS A 115 2.89 2.07 -2.17
CA HIS A 115 2.77 3.16 -3.14
C HIS A 115 4.04 3.31 -3.98
N ARG A 116 3.89 3.70 -5.25
CA ARG A 116 4.99 3.96 -6.19
C ARG A 116 4.66 5.23 -6.99
N ALA A 117 5.61 6.16 -7.06
CA ALA A 117 5.48 7.41 -7.80
C ALA A 117 6.75 7.68 -8.63
N TYR A 118 6.57 8.15 -9.86
CA TYR A 118 7.67 8.41 -10.80
C TYR A 118 7.32 9.58 -11.72
N LEU A 119 8.36 10.22 -12.28
CA LEU A 119 8.18 11.29 -13.25
C LEU A 119 7.58 10.76 -14.55
N GLY A 120 6.56 11.42 -15.06
CA GLY A 120 5.86 11.02 -16.27
C GLY A 120 4.72 11.97 -16.61
N ARG A 121 3.81 11.53 -17.48
CA ARG A 121 2.70 12.39 -17.94
C ARG A 121 1.79 12.88 -16.81
N ALA A 122 1.58 12.05 -15.78
CA ALA A 122 0.73 12.38 -14.62
C ALA A 122 1.47 13.19 -13.54
N ILE A 123 2.81 13.10 -13.50
CA ILE A 123 3.67 13.79 -12.53
C ILE A 123 4.79 14.45 -13.33
N PRO A 124 4.58 15.68 -13.82
CA PRO A 124 5.43 16.28 -14.85
C PRO A 124 6.78 16.76 -14.31
N ASP A 125 6.89 17.04 -13.01
CA ASP A 125 8.09 17.62 -12.41
C ASP A 125 8.35 17.09 -10.99
N ALA A 126 9.56 17.38 -10.50
CA ALA A 126 10.04 16.95 -9.17
C ALA A 126 9.18 17.51 -8.02
N LYS A 127 8.59 18.69 -8.17
CA LYS A 127 7.74 19.31 -7.14
C LYS A 127 6.42 18.55 -7.00
N ALA A 128 5.80 18.19 -8.12
CA ALA A 128 4.62 17.34 -8.16
C ALA A 128 4.90 15.95 -7.60
N LEU A 129 6.09 15.39 -7.87
CA LEU A 129 6.52 14.10 -7.33
C LEU A 129 6.64 14.15 -5.80
N VAL A 130 7.32 15.17 -5.27
CA VAL A 130 7.44 15.39 -3.82
C VAL A 130 6.07 15.56 -3.17
N ALA A 131 5.19 16.39 -3.75
CA ALA A 131 3.84 16.59 -3.20
C ALA A 131 3.02 15.30 -3.17
N ARG A 132 3.10 14.48 -4.24
CA ARG A 132 2.41 13.19 -4.31
C ARG A 132 2.91 12.22 -3.27
N VAL A 133 4.23 12.07 -3.14
CA VAL A 133 4.84 11.15 -2.17
C VAL A 133 4.54 11.58 -0.74
N LYS A 134 4.58 12.89 -0.46
CA LYS A 134 4.20 13.43 0.84
C LYS A 134 2.77 13.11 1.23
N SER A 135 1.81 13.44 0.35
CA SER A 135 0.39 13.16 0.59
C SER A 135 0.20 11.67 0.85
N ALA A 136 0.75 10.81 -0.03
CA ALA A 136 0.63 9.38 0.12
C ALA A 136 1.26 8.86 1.42
N ALA A 137 2.42 9.37 1.84
CA ALA A 137 3.06 8.98 3.10
C ALA A 137 2.21 9.36 4.32
N VAL A 138 1.64 10.57 4.33
CA VAL A 138 0.73 11.04 5.39
C VAL A 138 -0.56 10.22 5.40
N ASP A 139 -1.16 9.96 4.23
CA ASP A 139 -2.39 9.19 4.10
C ASP A 139 -2.18 7.75 4.58
N ILE A 140 -1.11 7.09 4.14
CA ILE A 140 -0.74 5.73 4.58
C ILE A 140 -0.54 5.71 6.10
N ARG A 141 0.23 6.67 6.62
CA ARG A 141 0.50 6.77 8.05
C ARG A 141 -0.78 6.98 8.87
N SER A 142 -1.70 7.82 8.40
CA SER A 142 -2.97 8.09 9.09
C SER A 142 -3.88 6.86 9.21
N GLN A 143 -3.71 5.90 8.29
CA GLN A 143 -4.47 4.65 8.22
C GLN A 143 -3.77 3.49 8.95
N MET A 144 -2.52 3.68 9.39
CA MET A 144 -1.81 2.66 10.15
C MET A 144 -2.36 2.56 11.59
N PRO A 145 -2.44 1.34 12.15
CA PRO A 145 -2.83 1.17 13.54
C PRO A 145 -1.95 1.99 14.49
N LYS A 146 -2.53 2.62 15.51
CA LYS A 146 -1.77 3.21 16.62
C LYS A 146 -1.11 2.10 17.42
N VAL A 147 0.09 1.68 17.01
CA VAL A 147 0.84 0.65 17.73
C VAL A 147 1.45 1.26 18.99
N GLY A 148 1.14 0.70 20.17
CA GLY A 148 1.74 1.12 21.44
C GLY A 148 1.12 2.36 22.12
N GLY A 149 -0.01 2.88 21.63
CA GLY A 149 -0.75 3.98 22.29
C GLY A 149 -0.17 5.39 22.09
N TRP A 150 0.88 5.54 21.28
CA TRP A 150 1.47 6.83 20.92
C TRP A 150 0.83 7.42 19.66
N ASP A 151 0.55 8.72 19.68
CA ASP A 151 0.05 9.46 18.51
C ASP A 151 1.18 10.05 17.65
N TRP A 152 0.85 10.43 16.43
CA TRP A 152 1.69 11.11 15.45
C TRP A 152 2.48 12.29 16.05
N LEU A 153 1.81 13.12 16.82
CA LEU A 153 2.39 14.31 17.44
C LEU A 153 3.41 13.95 18.53
N ASP A 154 3.20 12.85 19.24
CA ASP A 154 4.11 12.38 20.29
C ASP A 154 5.44 11.92 19.68
N PHE A 155 5.38 11.24 18.52
CA PHE A 155 6.56 10.86 17.74
C PHE A 155 7.32 12.08 17.19
N GLN A 156 6.61 13.09 16.71
CA GLN A 156 7.22 14.29 16.13
C GLN A 156 7.91 15.14 17.21
N ASP A 157 7.26 15.34 18.36
CA ASP A 157 7.84 16.03 19.51
C ASP A 157 9.07 15.28 20.04
N ALA A 158 9.00 13.96 20.10
CA ALA A 158 10.14 13.11 20.47
C ALA A 158 11.37 13.31 19.57
N ILE A 159 11.18 13.35 18.24
CA ILE A 159 12.27 13.55 17.26
C ILE A 159 12.91 14.93 17.43
N LEU A 160 12.08 15.97 17.58
CA LEU A 160 12.56 17.34 17.77
C LEU A 160 13.32 17.52 19.10
N ARG A 161 12.89 16.85 20.17
CA ARG A 161 13.62 16.83 21.44
C ARG A 161 14.97 16.14 21.30
N HIS A 162 15.03 15.01 20.60
CA HIS A 162 16.29 14.27 20.42
C HIS A 162 17.29 15.01 19.52
N GLN A 163 16.82 15.61 18.42
CA GLN A 163 17.66 16.45 17.57
C GLN A 163 18.27 17.61 18.39
N ARG A 164 17.49 18.21 19.29
CA ARG A 164 18.00 19.21 20.23
C ARG A 164 19.06 18.65 21.17
N GLU A 165 18.91 17.45 21.71
CA GLU A 165 19.95 16.86 22.55
C GLU A 165 21.27 16.63 21.79
N ILE A 166 21.19 16.22 20.52
CA ILE A 166 22.36 16.10 19.64
C ILE A 166 22.97 17.48 19.34
N ASP A 167 22.13 18.47 19.07
CA ASP A 167 22.55 19.79 18.59
C ASP A 167 22.90 20.78 19.72
N LYS A 168 22.49 20.51 20.96
CA LYS A 168 22.75 21.32 22.17
C LYS A 168 24.24 21.47 22.46
N ASN A 169 25.07 20.54 21.99
CA ASN A 169 26.52 20.60 22.13
C ASN A 169 27.25 21.04 20.85
N ARG A 170 26.54 21.35 19.75
CA ARG A 170 27.13 21.75 18.45
C ARG A 170 26.74 23.15 17.98
N LEU A 171 25.60 23.71 18.42
CA LEU A 171 25.06 24.97 17.89
C LEU A 171 25.35 26.20 18.76
N SER A 172 25.51 27.34 18.10
CA SER A 172 25.62 28.66 18.73
C SER A 172 24.31 29.06 19.43
N ALA A 173 24.37 29.99 20.39
CA ALA A 173 23.19 30.51 21.09
C ALA A 173 22.12 31.08 20.13
N GLU A 174 22.55 31.72 19.03
CA GLU A 174 21.67 32.29 18.00
C GLU A 174 20.94 31.22 17.17
N GLU A 175 21.61 30.10 16.89
CA GLU A 175 21.02 28.98 16.14
C GLU A 175 20.00 28.23 17.00
N ASN A 176 20.28 28.13 18.31
CA ASN A 176 19.31 27.66 19.29
C ASN A 176 18.09 28.58 19.35
N GLU A 177 18.29 29.89 19.49
CA GLU A 177 17.19 30.87 19.58
C GLU A 177 16.30 30.87 18.32
N LYS A 178 16.89 30.66 17.14
CA LYS A 178 16.13 30.47 15.91
C LYS A 178 15.28 29.20 15.94
N LEU A 179 15.84 28.09 16.44
CA LEU A 179 15.11 26.84 16.64
C LEU A 179 13.93 27.02 17.63
N TRP A 180 14.14 27.80 18.70
CA TRP A 180 13.10 28.14 19.68
C TRP A 180 11.97 28.96 19.06
N ASN A 181 12.31 29.94 18.22
CA ASN A 181 11.32 30.75 17.51
C ASN A 181 10.54 29.93 16.47
N ASP A 182 11.20 29.00 15.77
CA ASP A 182 10.54 28.07 14.85
C ASP A 182 9.62 27.10 15.62
N GLU A 183 10.00 26.65 16.82
CA GLU A 183 9.15 25.82 17.70
C GLU A 183 7.94 26.58 18.25
N LEU A 184 8.13 27.84 18.65
CA LEU A 184 7.03 28.72 19.07
C LEU A 184 6.06 28.96 17.91
N ALA A 185 6.57 29.24 16.71
CA ALA A 185 5.74 29.42 15.52
C ALA A 185 4.97 28.15 15.15
N LEU A 186 5.59 26.97 15.29
CA LEU A 186 4.93 25.69 15.05
C LEU A 186 3.86 25.39 16.11
N LYS A 187 4.14 25.68 17.38
CA LYS A 187 3.18 25.53 18.48
C LYS A 187 2.01 26.52 18.37
N ASP A 188 2.27 27.75 17.96
CA ASP A 188 1.22 28.75 17.70
C ASP A 188 0.39 28.35 16.48
N ALA A 189 1.00 27.85 15.41
CA ALA A 189 0.27 27.29 14.27
C ALA A 189 -0.61 26.10 14.70
N ARG A 190 -0.11 25.25 15.61
CA ARG A 190 -0.88 24.11 16.16
C ARG A 190 -2.04 24.56 17.04
N ILE A 191 -1.83 25.61 17.85
CA ILE A 191 -2.92 26.23 18.63
C ILE A 191 -3.98 26.78 17.68
N GLN A 192 -3.58 27.52 16.64
CA GLN A 192 -4.51 28.08 15.66
C GLN A 192 -5.27 27.00 14.88
N GLU A 193 -4.60 25.90 14.50
CA GLU A 193 -5.23 24.76 13.84
C GLU A 193 -6.22 24.05 14.76
N LEU A 194 -5.84 23.77 16.01
CA LEU A 194 -6.74 23.16 17.01
C LEU A 194 -7.91 24.07 17.38
N GLU A 195 -7.69 25.38 17.44
CA GLU A 195 -8.74 26.37 17.65
C GLU A 195 -9.68 26.45 16.44
N ALA A 196 -9.16 26.34 15.21
CA ALA A 196 -9.96 26.25 13.99
C ALA A 196 -10.75 24.93 13.93
N GLU A 197 -10.14 23.79 14.28
CA GLU A 197 -10.81 22.50 14.38
C GLU A 197 -11.89 22.50 15.46
N LEU A 198 -11.64 23.12 16.63
CA LEU A 198 -12.67 23.30 17.67
C LEU A 198 -13.76 24.25 17.23
N HIS A 199 -13.43 25.31 16.48
CA HIS A 199 -14.39 26.25 15.94
C HIS A 199 -15.29 25.58 14.89
N ASP A 200 -14.70 24.81 13.98
CA ASP A 200 -15.40 24.04 12.95
C ASP A 200 -16.21 22.90 13.58
N ALA A 201 -15.66 22.14 14.52
CA ALA A 201 -16.38 21.09 15.23
C ALA A 201 -17.56 21.62 16.07
N ARG A 202 -17.47 22.86 16.54
CA ARG A 202 -18.52 23.51 17.36
C ARG A 202 -19.58 24.23 16.52
N ASN A 203 -19.23 24.68 15.31
CA ASN A 203 -20.15 25.37 14.39
C ASN A 203 -20.68 24.49 13.24
N THR A 204 -20.16 23.28 13.08
CA THR A 204 -20.71 22.28 12.16
C THR A 204 -21.87 21.55 12.87
N PRO A 205 -23.15 21.78 12.50
CA PRO A 205 -24.21 20.87 12.94
C PRO A 205 -23.85 19.48 12.41
N LEU A 206 -23.88 18.45 13.27
CA LEU A 206 -23.62 17.03 12.96
C LEU A 206 -24.03 16.62 11.53
N GLN A 207 -23.20 16.97 10.56
CA GLN A 207 -23.21 16.50 9.20
C GLN A 207 -21.93 15.74 9.11
N ALA A 208 -22.08 14.42 9.25
CA ALA A 208 -21.05 13.44 9.02
C ALA A 208 -20.27 13.84 7.76
N PRO A 209 -18.93 13.88 7.82
CA PRO A 209 -18.13 14.19 6.65
C PRO A 209 -18.40 13.12 5.60
N ALA A 210 -18.99 13.55 4.49
CA ALA A 210 -19.01 12.83 3.24
C ALA A 210 -17.57 12.79 2.72
N SER A 211 -16.80 11.75 3.09
CA SER A 211 -15.67 11.31 2.29
C SER A 211 -15.47 9.80 2.48
N ALA A 212 -15.17 9.12 1.38
CA ALA A 212 -15.24 7.69 1.16
C ALA A 212 -14.19 6.84 1.91
N ALA A 213 -13.76 7.25 3.11
CA ALA A 213 -12.72 6.55 3.88
C ALA A 213 -13.27 5.62 4.98
N GLY A 214 -14.50 5.84 5.46
CA GLY A 214 -15.09 5.02 6.54
C GLY A 214 -15.46 3.59 6.13
N ASN A 215 -15.80 3.37 4.86
CA ASN A 215 -16.30 2.07 4.39
C ASN A 215 -15.20 1.16 3.82
N GLY A 216 -14.08 1.71 3.34
CA GLY A 216 -12.92 0.92 2.91
C GLY A 216 -12.29 0.13 4.06
N MET A 217 -12.39 0.65 5.29
CA MET A 217 -11.89 0.01 6.51
C MET A 217 -12.69 -1.25 6.90
N LEU A 218 -13.99 -1.32 6.62
CA LEU A 218 -14.80 -2.51 6.92
C LEU A 218 -14.51 -3.66 5.95
N LEU A 219 -14.25 -3.36 4.68
CA LEU A 219 -13.94 -4.38 3.67
C LEU A 219 -12.49 -4.86 3.77
N SER A 220 -11.53 -4.00 4.11
CA SER A 220 -10.14 -4.39 4.31
C SER A 220 -9.90 -5.23 5.57
N MET A 221 -10.85 -5.28 6.51
CA MET A 221 -10.82 -6.17 7.68
C MET A 221 -11.25 -7.61 7.35
N LEU A 222 -11.81 -7.87 6.17
CA LEU A 222 -12.39 -9.17 5.80
C LEU A 222 -11.36 -10.10 5.13
N LYS A 223 -10.33 -10.59 5.85
CA LYS A 223 -9.50 -11.74 5.38
C LYS A 223 -8.76 -11.50 4.02
N PRO A 224 -7.89 -12.42 3.53
CA PRO A 224 -7.21 -12.19 2.26
C PRO A 224 -8.15 -12.29 1.05
N GLU A 225 -8.01 -11.32 0.13
CA GLU A 225 -8.68 -11.30 -1.17
C GLU A 225 -7.93 -12.19 -2.19
N VAL A 226 -8.68 -12.82 -3.09
CA VAL A 226 -8.17 -13.54 -4.27
C VAL A 226 -7.48 -12.57 -5.22
N TYR A 227 -8.02 -11.36 -5.38
CA TYR A 227 -7.44 -10.30 -6.17
C TYR A 227 -7.77 -8.94 -5.54
N SER A 228 -6.94 -7.93 -5.79
CA SER A 228 -7.12 -6.59 -5.22
C SER A 228 -8.51 -6.01 -5.55
N GLY A 229 -9.29 -5.67 -4.53
CA GLY A 229 -10.63 -5.08 -4.68
C GLY A 229 -11.75 -6.10 -4.91
N GLU A 230 -11.53 -7.39 -4.65
CA GLU A 230 -12.55 -8.43 -4.73
C GLU A 230 -13.82 -8.09 -3.96
N PHE A 231 -13.70 -7.63 -2.71
CA PHE A 231 -14.89 -7.35 -1.90
C PHE A 231 -15.69 -6.18 -2.45
N SER A 232 -15.00 -5.12 -2.89
CA SER A 232 -15.63 -3.95 -3.53
C SER A 232 -16.40 -4.36 -4.78
N ASP A 233 -15.82 -5.20 -5.64
CA ASP A 233 -16.48 -5.71 -6.85
C ASP A 233 -17.71 -6.58 -6.50
N ARG A 234 -17.62 -7.42 -5.47
CA ARG A 234 -18.74 -8.28 -5.03
C ARG A 234 -19.88 -7.46 -4.43
N VAL A 235 -19.59 -6.46 -3.60
CA VAL A 235 -20.59 -5.54 -3.04
C VAL A 235 -21.26 -4.77 -4.16
N ARG A 236 -20.48 -4.21 -5.09
CA ARG A 236 -21.00 -3.49 -6.27
C ARG A 236 -21.95 -4.37 -7.08
N ALA A 237 -21.54 -5.59 -7.43
CA ALA A 237 -22.38 -6.54 -8.18
C ALA A 237 -23.67 -6.94 -7.44
N ALA A 238 -23.63 -7.04 -6.10
CA ALA A 238 -24.82 -7.34 -5.31
C ALA A 238 -25.82 -6.17 -5.31
N LEU A 239 -25.33 -4.94 -5.17
CA LEU A 239 -26.17 -3.74 -5.23
C LEU A 239 -26.75 -3.53 -6.62
N GLU A 240 -25.93 -3.69 -7.65
CA GLU A 240 -26.35 -3.67 -9.05
C GLU A 240 -27.46 -4.68 -9.33
N PHE A 241 -27.36 -5.91 -8.82
CA PHE A 241 -28.41 -6.93 -8.94
C PHE A 241 -29.73 -6.54 -8.24
N CYS A 242 -29.65 -5.82 -7.11
CA CYS A 242 -30.82 -5.27 -6.44
C CYS A 242 -31.45 -4.13 -7.26
N LEU A 243 -30.62 -3.25 -7.84
CA LEU A 243 -31.05 -2.14 -8.69
C LEU A 243 -31.71 -2.63 -9.98
N GLU A 244 -31.16 -3.66 -10.63
CA GLU A 244 -31.76 -4.28 -11.83
C GLU A 244 -33.17 -4.82 -11.58
N ARG A 245 -33.45 -5.30 -10.37
CA ARG A 245 -34.80 -5.76 -9.97
C ARG A 245 -35.74 -4.63 -9.57
N GLY A 246 -35.22 -3.44 -9.27
CA GLY A 246 -36.02 -2.29 -8.86
C GLY A 246 -37.02 -2.63 -7.75
N ALA A 247 -38.32 -2.41 -8.00
CA ALA A 247 -39.39 -2.68 -7.04
C ALA A 247 -39.55 -4.17 -6.65
N ASP A 248 -39.14 -5.09 -7.53
CA ASP A 248 -39.24 -6.53 -7.28
C ASP A 248 -38.13 -7.05 -6.35
N SER A 249 -37.17 -6.19 -6.00
CA SER A 249 -36.10 -6.50 -5.05
C SER A 249 -36.57 -6.50 -3.58
N GLY A 250 -37.74 -5.91 -3.30
CA GLY A 250 -38.28 -5.75 -1.95
C GLY A 250 -37.70 -4.54 -1.18
N TRP A 251 -36.81 -3.76 -1.80
CA TRP A 251 -36.23 -2.56 -1.21
C TRP A 251 -37.07 -1.31 -1.47
N ASP A 252 -37.11 -0.39 -0.51
CA ASP A 252 -37.81 0.88 -0.66
C ASP A 252 -37.03 1.86 -1.56
N LYS A 253 -37.72 2.91 -2.03
CA LYS A 253 -37.15 3.90 -2.96
C LYS A 253 -35.93 4.62 -2.41
N ARG A 254 -35.85 4.87 -1.09
CA ARG A 254 -34.70 5.54 -0.48
C ARG A 254 -33.50 4.61 -0.48
N SER A 255 -33.68 3.34 -0.15
CA SER A 255 -32.62 2.33 -0.19
C SER A 255 -32.06 2.14 -1.60
N LEU A 256 -32.91 2.07 -2.63
CA LEU A 256 -32.47 2.00 -4.03
C LEU A 256 -31.65 3.23 -4.44
N ALA A 257 -32.08 4.44 -4.07
CA ALA A 257 -31.31 5.66 -4.33
C ALA A 257 -29.94 5.67 -3.63
N VAL A 258 -29.83 5.11 -2.42
CA VAL A 258 -28.53 4.93 -1.74
C VAL A 258 -27.65 3.94 -2.50
N PHE A 259 -28.22 2.84 -2.99
CA PHE A 259 -27.45 1.85 -3.75
C PHE A 259 -26.87 2.42 -5.04
N GLU A 260 -27.62 3.27 -5.75
CA GLU A 260 -27.13 3.98 -6.96
C GLU A 260 -25.91 4.86 -6.65
N GLU A 261 -25.96 5.64 -5.56
CA GLU A 261 -24.84 6.48 -5.12
C GLU A 261 -23.61 5.65 -4.74
N ILE A 262 -23.81 4.52 -4.02
CA ILE A 262 -22.71 3.63 -3.63
C ILE A 262 -22.08 2.98 -4.87
N VAL A 263 -22.87 2.49 -5.81
CA VAL A 263 -22.37 1.91 -7.05
C VAL A 263 -21.62 2.95 -7.89
N GLY A 264 -22.09 4.20 -7.94
CA GLY A 264 -21.41 5.30 -8.62
C GLY A 264 -20.06 5.67 -7.99
N ALA A 265 -19.91 5.49 -6.67
CA ALA A 265 -18.66 5.74 -5.96
C ALA A 265 -17.64 4.58 -6.06
N LEU A 266 -18.12 3.34 -6.19
CA LEU A 266 -17.26 2.14 -6.28
C LEU A 266 -16.76 1.93 -7.71
N THR A 267 -15.45 2.11 -7.92
CA THR A 267 -14.85 1.87 -9.24
C THR A 267 -14.57 0.37 -9.44
N PRO A 268 -14.86 -0.21 -10.62
CA PRO A 268 -14.50 -1.60 -10.93
C PRO A 268 -12.99 -1.84 -10.77
N SER A 269 -12.61 -2.96 -10.16
CA SER A 269 -11.19 -3.28 -10.02
C SER A 269 -10.56 -3.68 -11.38
N PRO A 270 -9.41 -3.11 -11.77
CA PRO A 270 -8.66 -3.59 -12.92
C PRO A 270 -8.12 -5.02 -12.71
N ALA A 271 -7.85 -5.41 -11.46
CA ALA A 271 -7.28 -6.71 -11.12
C ALA A 271 -8.23 -7.88 -11.44
N LEU A 272 -9.55 -7.66 -11.43
CA LEU A 272 -10.53 -8.66 -11.88
C LEU A 272 -10.33 -9.00 -13.36
N ASN A 273 -10.12 -7.99 -14.21
CA ASN A 273 -9.91 -8.22 -15.64
C ASN A 273 -8.56 -8.90 -15.90
N GLU A 274 -7.51 -8.47 -15.19
CA GLU A 274 -6.19 -9.09 -15.27
C GLU A 274 -6.22 -10.57 -14.86
N LEU A 275 -6.86 -10.91 -13.74
CA LEU A 275 -7.01 -12.30 -13.29
C LEU A 275 -7.71 -13.17 -14.35
N ARG A 276 -8.73 -12.62 -15.02
CA ARG A 276 -9.46 -13.34 -16.07
C ARG A 276 -8.64 -13.52 -17.33
N GLU A 277 -7.87 -12.51 -17.72
CA GLU A 277 -6.94 -12.64 -18.83
C GLU A 277 -5.84 -13.65 -18.53
N ASP A 278 -5.33 -13.66 -17.30
CA ASP A 278 -4.35 -14.64 -16.85
C ASP A 278 -4.92 -16.07 -16.83
N LEU A 279 -6.17 -16.25 -16.38
CA LEU A 279 -6.87 -17.54 -16.48
C LEU A 279 -7.04 -17.99 -17.94
N ARG A 280 -7.41 -17.08 -18.85
CA ARG A 280 -7.51 -17.38 -20.29
C ARG A 280 -6.15 -17.71 -20.91
N ARG A 281 -5.09 -17.00 -20.52
CA ARG A 281 -3.71 -17.25 -20.97
C ARG A 281 -3.22 -18.61 -20.46
N ALA A 282 -3.41 -18.90 -19.18
CA ALA A 282 -3.02 -20.16 -18.54
C ALA A 282 -3.77 -21.37 -19.11
N THR A 283 -4.99 -21.17 -19.63
CA THR A 283 -5.81 -22.22 -20.26
C THR A 283 -5.63 -22.36 -21.78
N ARG A 284 -4.77 -21.57 -22.41
CA ARG A 284 -4.59 -21.54 -23.88
C ARG A 284 -3.69 -22.64 -24.42
N ASP A 285 -2.60 -22.96 -23.72
CA ASP A 285 -1.60 -23.96 -24.15
C ASP A 285 -1.84 -25.29 -23.41
N PRO A 286 -2.32 -26.34 -24.09
CA PRO A 286 -2.55 -27.64 -23.46
C PRO A 286 -1.27 -28.24 -22.86
N ALA A 287 -0.09 -28.00 -23.45
CA ALA A 287 1.16 -28.60 -22.99
C ALA A 287 1.67 -27.99 -21.67
N ARG A 288 1.34 -26.72 -21.40
CA ARG A 288 1.76 -25.97 -20.21
C ARG A 288 0.65 -25.71 -19.20
N LEU A 289 -0.60 -26.07 -19.55
CA LEU A 289 -1.82 -25.86 -18.76
C LEU A 289 -1.64 -26.09 -17.26
N ASN A 290 -1.17 -27.27 -16.86
CA ASN A 290 -1.06 -27.64 -15.45
C ASN A 290 0.03 -26.83 -14.73
N ALA A 291 1.13 -26.46 -15.38
CA ALA A 291 2.19 -25.67 -14.76
C ALA A 291 1.74 -24.21 -14.59
N GLU A 292 1.14 -23.63 -15.61
CA GLU A 292 0.63 -22.25 -15.60
C GLU A 292 -0.54 -22.09 -14.60
N LEU A 293 -1.52 -23.01 -14.61
CA LEU A 293 -2.64 -22.96 -13.66
C LEU A 293 -2.18 -23.17 -12.21
N ARG A 294 -1.21 -24.06 -11.96
CA ARG A 294 -0.66 -24.22 -10.61
C ARG A 294 0.02 -22.96 -10.13
N LYS A 295 0.85 -22.34 -10.99
CA LYS A 295 1.55 -21.09 -10.66
C LYS A 295 0.57 -19.94 -10.42
N LEU A 296 -0.46 -19.84 -11.25
CA LEU A 296 -1.49 -18.81 -11.13
C LEU A 296 -2.33 -19.00 -9.86
N LEU A 297 -2.93 -20.17 -9.65
CA LEU A 297 -3.77 -20.43 -8.47
C LEU A 297 -2.97 -20.34 -7.17
N ALA A 298 -1.68 -20.73 -7.17
CA ALA A 298 -0.82 -20.58 -5.99
C ALA A 298 -0.61 -19.11 -5.58
N ARG A 299 -0.52 -18.19 -6.56
CA ARG A 299 -0.46 -16.74 -6.28
C ARG A 299 -1.74 -16.20 -5.66
N HIS A 300 -2.87 -16.84 -5.95
CA HIS A 300 -4.20 -16.42 -5.51
C HIS A 300 -4.76 -17.27 -4.36
N GLY A 301 -3.87 -17.82 -3.52
CA GLY A 301 -4.27 -18.45 -2.26
C GLY A 301 -4.59 -19.94 -2.31
N PHE A 302 -4.17 -20.67 -3.35
CA PHE A 302 -4.34 -22.13 -3.42
C PHE A 302 -3.04 -22.90 -3.14
N GLU A 303 -3.17 -24.07 -2.54
CA GLU A 303 -2.07 -24.99 -2.27
C GLU A 303 -2.26 -26.31 -3.00
N PHE A 304 -1.14 -26.86 -3.47
CA PHE A 304 -1.15 -28.12 -4.19
C PHE A 304 -1.26 -29.30 -3.21
N LYS A 305 -2.33 -30.08 -3.32
CA LYS A 305 -2.44 -31.39 -2.66
C LYS A 305 -2.55 -32.50 -3.70
N SER A 306 -1.55 -33.38 -3.68
CA SER A 306 -1.54 -34.57 -4.51
C SER A 306 -2.52 -35.61 -3.93
N ASP A 307 -3.62 -35.86 -4.64
CA ASP A 307 -4.43 -37.06 -4.42
C ASP A 307 -4.21 -38.04 -5.59
N ASN A 308 -4.26 -39.35 -5.31
CA ASN A 308 -3.60 -40.42 -6.07
C ASN A 308 -4.13 -40.65 -7.51
N LYS A 309 -5.06 -39.82 -8.01
CA LYS A 309 -5.60 -39.86 -9.38
C LYS A 309 -5.71 -38.50 -10.08
N HIS A 310 -6.00 -37.41 -9.37
CA HIS A 310 -6.10 -36.05 -9.94
C HIS A 310 -5.25 -35.05 -9.15
N SER A 311 -4.64 -34.10 -9.87
CA SER A 311 -3.91 -32.99 -9.25
C SER A 311 -4.91 -31.99 -8.68
N ARG A 312 -5.11 -31.97 -7.37
CA ARG A 312 -6.08 -31.08 -6.70
C ARG A 312 -5.38 -29.88 -6.11
N MET A 313 -5.99 -28.71 -6.22
CA MET A 313 -5.58 -27.49 -5.54
C MET A 313 -6.65 -27.12 -4.53
N GLU A 314 -6.26 -26.97 -3.26
CA GLU A 314 -7.15 -26.58 -2.19
C GLU A 314 -6.89 -25.12 -1.80
N PRO A 315 -7.93 -24.31 -1.58
CA PRO A 315 -7.73 -22.96 -1.08
C PRO A 315 -7.15 -23.00 0.34
N ARG A 316 -6.33 -22.02 0.67
CA ARG A 316 -5.83 -21.82 2.04
C ARG A 316 -7.01 -21.54 2.98
N PRO A 317 -6.92 -21.96 4.26
CA PRO A 317 -8.00 -21.77 5.24
C PRO A 317 -8.44 -20.31 5.43
N GLU A 318 -7.56 -19.35 5.12
CA GLU A 318 -7.87 -17.94 5.21
C GLU A 318 -8.85 -17.45 4.11
N TYR A 319 -8.90 -18.13 2.96
CA TYR A 319 -9.76 -17.76 1.82
C TYR A 319 -11.13 -18.43 1.95
N VAL A 320 -12.08 -17.71 2.55
CA VAL A 320 -13.41 -18.23 2.86
C VAL A 320 -14.29 -18.34 1.62
N GLY A 321 -15.01 -19.45 1.48
CA GLY A 321 -16.02 -19.63 0.44
C GLY A 321 -15.47 -20.10 -0.91
N LEU A 322 -14.17 -20.38 -1.01
CA LEU A 322 -13.56 -21.00 -2.18
C LEU A 322 -13.68 -22.53 -2.12
N GLU A 323 -13.90 -23.14 -3.28
CA GLU A 323 -13.89 -24.60 -3.45
C GLU A 323 -12.58 -25.09 -4.06
N SER A 324 -12.24 -26.35 -3.83
CA SER A 324 -11.05 -26.97 -4.42
C SER A 324 -11.14 -27.06 -5.94
N VAL A 325 -10.04 -26.80 -6.64
CA VAL A 325 -9.94 -26.93 -8.10
C VAL A 325 -9.28 -28.25 -8.45
N THR A 326 -9.88 -29.02 -9.36
CA THR A 326 -9.31 -30.28 -9.85
C THR A 326 -8.68 -30.09 -11.22
N LEU A 327 -7.38 -30.35 -11.34
CA LEU A 327 -6.63 -30.27 -12.59
C LEU A 327 -6.62 -31.63 -13.31
N MET A 328 -6.78 -31.60 -14.63
CA MET A 328 -6.77 -32.79 -15.48
C MET A 328 -5.34 -33.25 -15.78
N LYS A 329 -5.07 -34.57 -15.78
CA LYS A 329 -3.75 -35.11 -16.16
C LYS A 329 -3.46 -34.99 -17.67
N THR A 330 -4.49 -35.10 -18.49
CA THR A 330 -4.39 -35.06 -19.95
C THR A 330 -5.11 -33.82 -20.46
N PRO A 331 -4.46 -32.94 -21.23
CA PRO A 331 -5.13 -31.80 -21.82
C PRO A 331 -6.17 -32.29 -22.83
N GLY A 332 -7.44 -31.96 -22.62
CA GLY A 332 -8.51 -32.23 -23.60
C GLY A 332 -8.43 -31.28 -24.80
N ASP A 333 -9.27 -31.51 -25.80
CA ASP A 333 -9.43 -30.64 -26.97
C ASP A 333 -9.69 -29.16 -26.58
N HIS A 334 -9.52 -28.23 -27.53
CA HIS A 334 -9.74 -26.80 -27.33
C HIS A 334 -11.07 -26.45 -26.62
N ARG A 335 -12.14 -27.22 -26.89
CA ARG A 335 -13.44 -27.08 -26.19
C ARG A 335 -13.36 -27.48 -24.71
N GLY A 336 -12.59 -28.50 -24.37
CA GLY A 336 -12.34 -28.93 -22.99
C GLY A 336 -11.56 -27.89 -22.18
N LEU A 337 -10.64 -27.16 -22.81
CA LEU A 337 -9.88 -26.07 -22.17
C LEU A 337 -10.77 -24.86 -21.86
N MET A 338 -11.67 -24.48 -22.77
CA MET A 338 -12.63 -23.40 -22.53
C MET A 338 -13.63 -23.74 -21.42
N ASN A 339 -14.06 -25.00 -21.35
CA ASN A 339 -14.92 -25.48 -20.28
C ASN A 339 -14.20 -25.46 -18.92
N LEU A 340 -12.92 -25.86 -18.89
CA LEU A 340 -12.10 -25.80 -17.67
C LEU A 340 -11.92 -24.35 -17.20
N CYS A 341 -11.60 -23.41 -18.10
CA CYS A 341 -11.50 -22.00 -17.76
C CYS A 341 -12.80 -21.47 -17.15
N SER A 342 -13.94 -21.82 -17.75
CA SER A 342 -15.26 -21.40 -17.26
C SER A 342 -15.60 -22.02 -15.90
N GLN A 343 -15.19 -23.27 -15.66
CA GLN A 343 -15.35 -23.96 -14.38
C GLN A 343 -14.50 -23.29 -13.29
N ILE A 344 -13.25 -22.92 -13.59
CA ILE A 344 -12.38 -22.21 -12.64
C ILE A 344 -12.93 -20.81 -12.35
N GLU A 345 -13.38 -20.06 -13.37
CA GLU A 345 -14.06 -18.77 -13.17
C GLU A 345 -15.30 -18.92 -12.26
N ALA A 346 -16.05 -20.02 -12.39
CA ALA A 346 -17.22 -20.30 -11.55
C ALA A 346 -16.84 -20.63 -10.10
N ASN A 347 -15.82 -21.48 -9.90
CA ASN A 347 -15.33 -21.83 -8.56
C ASN A 347 -14.76 -20.62 -7.80
N LEU A 348 -14.17 -19.67 -8.52
CA LEU A 348 -13.71 -18.39 -7.96
C LEU A 348 -14.84 -17.36 -7.80
N GLY A 349 -16.08 -17.70 -8.19
CA GLY A 349 -17.24 -16.83 -8.08
C GLY A 349 -17.19 -15.60 -8.99
N LEU A 350 -16.46 -15.66 -10.11
CA LEU A 350 -16.25 -14.53 -11.03
C LEU A 350 -17.37 -14.41 -12.10
N THR A 351 -18.18 -15.45 -12.28
CA THR A 351 -19.15 -15.53 -13.39
C THR A 351 -20.20 -14.43 -13.36
N ARG A 352 -20.64 -14.01 -12.17
CA ARG A 352 -21.65 -12.95 -12.03
C ARG A 352 -21.06 -11.53 -12.09
N LEU A 353 -19.75 -11.41 -11.86
CA LEU A 353 -19.01 -10.15 -12.03
C LEU A 353 -18.76 -9.81 -13.52
N LYS A 354 -19.09 -10.74 -14.43
CA LYS A 354 -18.85 -10.67 -15.88
C LYS A 354 -19.74 -9.70 -16.65
N LYS A 355 -20.89 -9.29 -16.09
CA LYS A 355 -21.99 -8.70 -16.88
C LYS A 355 -22.02 -7.17 -16.93
N MET A 356 -21.06 -6.49 -16.31
CA MET A 356 -21.24 -5.07 -15.97
C MET A 356 -20.12 -4.18 -16.50
N GLY A 357 -19.87 -4.33 -17.80
CA GLY A 357 -19.05 -3.44 -18.61
C GLY A 357 -19.84 -2.90 -19.79
#